data_AF-A0AAN7P265-F1
#
_entry.id   AF-A0AAN7P265-F1
#
_cell.length_a   1.000
_cell.length_b   1.000
_cell.length_c   1.000
_cell.angle_alpha   90.00
_cell.angle_beta   90.00
_cell.angle_gamma   90.00
#
_symmetry.space_group_name_H-M   'P 1'
#
loop_
_entity.id
_entity.type
_entity.pdbx_description
1 polymer ?
#
loop_
_entity_poly.entity_id
_entity_poly.type
_entity_poly.pdbx_seq_one_letter_code
_entity_poly.pdbx_strand_id
1 'polypeptide(L)'
;MLFKMLLLNVIYLTLTVGFVIIKDEKVENVKSCVQQAIKNIFGEDDTLLFIFDDVDRYIFSDNINNPSIIIDMSRENKFVNETSIGHQQNYVIHARSYNTLLQTLTKLYATKIWRNNKMALRKVLFVTPFFENETFSKIIRTYWSIKVLNLVILTYDLNEKDSAIRLMVSDPQAVLNQCETKANLINTYSCNESNVIKFPRILRKYENCFLTIHSIVDALNNHESRLLFTTAYILETIREYLNMSITLKNETDAWLKEDLFRLMINFYNDVPAPKRIPQMETLKLVFKQTVWIFILVSFILTSVMLWCINKYAFPSNQHSLGYYFLEVYSITIFGTTTSKRLLPFLQFIFVSYVIYSIHIQAVFTGKLITLLTIPQFEHQIESLQGLSESNNSIVTNIRRLCSDNPDKNDNKMYRKIKTKFTCYSYQEYCHLINSEEVTINYTILVDEDVFQQLCERSKRKCYYFVDNSFLRTRQVSFSIDPFSYFTVTLNEIIIRLIESGLLKQVKARYDYNNTLYSTVSFNKKQKLSLKHLYPIFVFWAFGLFLSFVVFVGELLVSTIKQKYQQK
;
A
#
# COMPACT_ATOMS: atom_id res chain seq x y z
N MET A 1 -24.54 -62.36 -38.82
CA MET A 1 -25.48 -61.25 -38.54
C MET A 1 -26.69 -61.68 -37.70
N LEU A 2 -27.17 -62.93 -37.78
CA LEU A 2 -28.20 -63.47 -36.86
C LEU A 2 -27.73 -63.72 -35.40
N PHE A 3 -26.42 -63.86 -35.15
CA PHE A 3 -25.89 -64.07 -33.79
C PHE A 3 -25.70 -62.78 -32.96
N LYS A 4 -25.77 -61.60 -33.61
CA LYS A 4 -25.76 -60.28 -32.92
C LYS A 4 -27.17 -59.78 -32.55
N MET A 5 -28.23 -60.32 -33.14
CA MET A 5 -29.61 -60.00 -32.74
C MET A 5 -30.10 -60.87 -31.55
N LEU A 6 -29.54 -62.07 -31.37
CA LEU A 6 -29.88 -62.93 -30.22
C LEU A 6 -29.26 -62.47 -28.90
N LEU A 7 -28.11 -61.77 -28.93
CA LEU A 7 -27.50 -61.20 -27.72
C LEU A 7 -28.23 -59.94 -27.22
N LEU A 8 -28.89 -59.19 -28.10
CA LEU A 8 -29.67 -58.00 -27.72
C LEU A 8 -30.99 -58.39 -27.04
N ASN A 9 -31.60 -59.51 -27.44
CA ASN A 9 -32.86 -59.99 -26.84
C ASN A 9 -32.68 -60.68 -25.47
N VAL A 10 -31.49 -61.23 -25.17
CA VAL A 10 -31.19 -61.79 -23.83
C VAL A 10 -30.85 -60.70 -22.81
N ILE A 11 -30.33 -59.55 -23.26
CA ILE A 11 -30.11 -58.37 -22.41
C ILE A 11 -31.42 -57.60 -22.16
N TYR A 12 -32.36 -57.63 -23.11
CA TYR A 12 -33.68 -57.03 -22.92
C TYR A 12 -34.60 -57.83 -21.98
N LEU A 13 -34.45 -59.15 -21.92
CA LEU A 13 -35.24 -60.03 -21.04
C LEU A 13 -34.75 -60.09 -19.59
N THR A 14 -33.55 -59.59 -19.29
CA THR A 14 -32.99 -59.51 -17.92
C THR A 14 -33.23 -58.16 -17.24
N LEU A 15 -33.76 -57.17 -17.96
CA LEU A 15 -34.09 -55.83 -17.46
C LEU A 15 -35.56 -55.65 -17.04
N THR A 16 -36.40 -56.68 -17.18
CA THR A 16 -37.83 -56.63 -16.83
C THR A 16 -38.21 -57.62 -15.73
N VAL A 17 -37.32 -57.85 -14.76
CA VAL A 17 -37.76 -58.21 -13.40
C VAL A 17 -38.16 -56.91 -12.74
N GLY A 18 -39.43 -56.54 -12.93
CA GLY A 18 -40.05 -55.44 -12.19
C GLY A 18 -40.03 -55.77 -10.71
N PHE A 19 -38.99 -55.31 -10.01
CA PHE A 19 -39.17 -54.86 -8.64
C PHE A 19 -40.23 -53.77 -8.72
N VAL A 20 -41.46 -54.12 -8.36
CA VAL A 20 -42.41 -53.14 -7.82
C VAL A 20 -41.76 -52.67 -6.53
N ILE A 21 -40.80 -51.76 -6.65
CA ILE A 21 -40.44 -50.88 -5.54
C ILE A 21 -41.74 -50.12 -5.32
N ILE A 22 -42.46 -50.50 -4.28
CA ILE A 22 -43.52 -49.68 -3.72
C ILE A 22 -42.82 -48.35 -3.44
N LYS A 23 -42.96 -47.40 -4.37
CA LYS A 23 -42.47 -46.04 -4.18
C LYS A 23 -43.28 -45.54 -3.00
N ASP A 24 -42.62 -45.46 -1.87
CA ASP A 24 -43.20 -44.83 -0.70
C ASP A 24 -43.41 -43.36 -1.08
N GLU A 25 -44.67 -43.02 -1.35
CA GLU A 25 -45.10 -41.69 -1.77
C GLU A 25 -44.57 -40.61 -0.82
N LYS A 26 -44.42 -40.96 0.47
CA LYS A 26 -43.84 -40.07 1.48
C LYS A 26 -42.38 -39.76 1.22
N VAL A 27 -41.58 -40.74 0.81
CA VAL A 27 -40.15 -40.54 0.50
C VAL A 27 -39.98 -39.64 -0.73
N GLU A 28 -40.83 -39.80 -1.74
CA GLU A 28 -40.81 -38.93 -2.92
C GLU A 28 -41.22 -37.49 -2.59
N ASN A 29 -42.19 -37.29 -1.69
CA ASN A 29 -42.54 -35.96 -1.20
C ASN A 29 -41.37 -35.28 -0.47
N VAL A 30 -40.64 -36.02 0.39
CA VAL A 30 -39.45 -35.49 1.06
C VAL A 30 -38.35 -35.15 0.07
N LYS A 31 -38.06 -36.04 -0.91
CA LYS A 31 -37.07 -35.78 -1.97
C LYS A 31 -37.41 -34.52 -2.76
N SER A 32 -38.65 -34.42 -3.22
CA SER A 32 -39.14 -33.26 -3.99
C SER A 32 -38.97 -31.98 -3.18
N CYS A 33 -39.30 -32.04 -1.89
CA CYS A 33 -39.13 -30.91 -1.01
C CYS A 33 -37.67 -30.51 -0.79
N VAL A 34 -36.78 -31.47 -0.53
CA VAL A 34 -35.34 -31.24 -0.37
C VAL A 34 -34.78 -30.59 -1.64
N GLN A 35 -35.14 -31.09 -2.83
CA GLN A 35 -34.73 -30.50 -4.10
C GLN A 35 -35.23 -29.06 -4.26
N GLN A 36 -36.49 -28.80 -3.93
CA GLN A 36 -37.08 -27.46 -4.01
C GLN A 36 -36.39 -26.49 -3.03
N ALA A 37 -36.15 -26.93 -1.79
CA ALA A 37 -35.43 -26.16 -0.79
C ALA A 37 -34.00 -25.86 -1.27
N ILE A 38 -33.28 -26.86 -1.78
CA ILE A 38 -31.92 -26.68 -2.33
C ILE A 38 -31.92 -25.64 -3.45
N LYS A 39 -32.83 -25.78 -4.42
CA LYS A 39 -32.95 -24.85 -5.54
C LYS A 39 -33.22 -23.42 -5.08
N ASN A 40 -34.13 -23.24 -4.11
CA ASN A 40 -34.53 -21.92 -3.64
C ASN A 40 -33.49 -21.26 -2.71
N ILE A 41 -32.81 -22.05 -1.87
CA ILE A 41 -31.83 -21.57 -0.90
C ILE A 41 -30.50 -21.24 -1.58
N PHE A 42 -30.02 -22.13 -2.45
CA PHE A 42 -28.68 -22.05 -3.03
C PHE A 42 -28.68 -21.51 -4.47
N GLY A 43 -29.77 -21.61 -5.22
CA GLY A 43 -29.78 -21.31 -6.66
C GLY A 43 -29.19 -22.46 -7.50
N GLU A 44 -29.15 -22.30 -8.81
CA GLU A 44 -28.79 -23.39 -9.74
C GLU A 44 -27.27 -23.56 -9.94
N ASP A 45 -26.47 -22.50 -9.71
CA ASP A 45 -25.04 -22.48 -10.04
C ASP A 45 -24.10 -22.77 -8.85
N ASP A 46 -24.63 -22.83 -7.62
CA ASP A 46 -23.81 -22.97 -6.42
C ASP A 46 -23.32 -24.42 -6.24
N THR A 47 -22.04 -24.62 -5.94
CA THR A 47 -21.52 -25.95 -5.59
C THR A 47 -21.97 -26.36 -4.18
N LEU A 48 -22.48 -27.59 -4.06
CA LEU A 48 -23.04 -28.12 -2.83
C LEU A 48 -22.15 -29.24 -2.26
N LEU A 49 -21.87 -29.18 -0.97
CA LEU A 49 -21.24 -30.27 -0.24
C LEU A 49 -22.29 -31.01 0.58
N PHE A 50 -22.60 -32.24 0.17
CA PHE A 50 -23.49 -33.12 0.89
C PHE A 50 -22.70 -33.91 1.91
N ILE A 51 -23.14 -33.88 3.16
CA ILE A 51 -22.51 -34.58 4.27
C ILE A 51 -23.56 -35.50 4.90
N PHE A 52 -23.32 -36.80 4.84
CA PHE A 52 -24.25 -37.82 5.35
C PHE A 52 -23.62 -38.64 6.47
N ASP A 53 -24.45 -39.03 7.45
CA ASP A 53 -23.99 -39.85 8.59
C ASP A 53 -24.36 -41.35 8.47
N ASP A 54 -25.30 -41.77 7.60
CA ASP A 54 -25.60 -43.20 7.32
C ASP A 54 -26.63 -43.43 6.17
N VAL A 55 -27.15 -44.68 6.03
CA VAL A 55 -28.09 -45.34 5.08
C VAL A 55 -29.17 -44.51 4.35
N ASP A 56 -29.49 -43.30 4.78
CA ASP A 56 -30.60 -42.49 4.23
C ASP A 56 -30.24 -41.68 2.98
N ARG A 57 -29.27 -42.16 2.18
CA ARG A 57 -28.94 -41.52 0.89
C ARG A 57 -30.15 -41.44 -0.03
N TYR A 58 -31.10 -42.35 0.13
CA TYR A 58 -32.34 -42.37 -0.64
C TYR A 58 -33.22 -41.14 -0.44
N ILE A 59 -32.98 -40.28 0.55
CA ILE A 59 -33.76 -39.04 0.75
C ILE A 59 -33.30 -37.93 -0.19
N PHE A 60 -32.09 -38.04 -0.75
CA PHE A 60 -31.56 -37.09 -1.69
C PHE A 60 -31.81 -37.61 -3.11
N SER A 61 -32.26 -36.72 -3.97
CA SER A 61 -32.47 -37.05 -5.37
C SER A 61 -31.14 -37.03 -6.11
N ASP A 62 -30.90 -38.04 -6.96
CA ASP A 62 -29.76 -38.05 -7.88
C ASP A 62 -29.87 -36.93 -8.94
N ASN A 63 -31.05 -36.33 -9.10
CA ASN A 63 -31.35 -35.28 -10.08
C ASN A 63 -31.19 -33.87 -9.49
N ILE A 64 -30.10 -33.59 -8.79
CA ILE A 64 -29.78 -32.21 -8.36
C ILE A 64 -28.85 -31.62 -9.43
N ASN A 65 -29.30 -30.52 -10.06
CA ASN A 65 -28.56 -29.89 -11.16
C ASN A 65 -27.22 -29.27 -10.71
N ASN A 66 -27.08 -28.96 -9.42
CA ASN A 66 -25.89 -28.36 -8.86
C ASN A 66 -24.72 -29.35 -8.81
N PRO A 67 -23.48 -28.91 -9.09
CA PRO A 67 -22.29 -29.73 -8.84
C PRO A 67 -22.19 -30.08 -7.36
N SER A 68 -22.31 -31.38 -7.05
CA SER A 68 -22.33 -31.92 -5.70
C SER A 68 -21.09 -32.72 -5.35
N ILE A 69 -20.48 -32.47 -4.19
CA ILE A 69 -19.49 -33.37 -3.60
C ILE A 69 -20.17 -34.10 -2.43
N ILE A 70 -20.07 -35.42 -2.41
CA ILE A 70 -20.66 -36.25 -1.36
C ILE A 70 -19.57 -36.72 -0.40
N ILE A 71 -19.71 -36.36 0.88
CA ILE A 71 -18.89 -36.84 1.98
C ILE A 71 -19.73 -37.76 2.85
N ASP A 72 -19.28 -39.01 2.96
CA ASP A 72 -19.89 -40.03 3.81
C ASP A 72 -19.11 -40.12 5.13
N MET A 73 -19.72 -39.66 6.22
CA MET A 73 -19.10 -39.56 7.56
C MET A 73 -19.23 -40.86 8.37
N SER A 74 -20.02 -41.83 7.89
CA SER A 74 -20.20 -43.15 8.49
C SER A 74 -18.93 -44.01 8.41
N ARG A 75 -18.07 -43.76 7.40
CA ARG A 75 -16.86 -44.54 7.16
C ARG A 75 -15.71 -44.02 8.02
N GLU A 76 -15.47 -44.70 9.14
CA GLU A 76 -14.55 -44.26 10.22
C GLU A 76 -13.09 -43.95 9.82
N ASN A 77 -12.61 -44.26 8.60
CA ASN A 77 -11.17 -44.25 8.28
C ASN A 77 -10.74 -43.55 6.98
N LYS A 78 -11.58 -42.71 6.35
CA LYS A 78 -11.15 -41.93 5.18
C LYS A 78 -11.17 -40.44 5.49
N PHE A 79 -10.01 -39.90 5.86
CA PHE A 79 -9.79 -38.46 5.80
C PHE A 79 -10.14 -37.98 4.38
N VAL A 80 -11.06 -37.02 4.29
CA VAL A 80 -11.45 -36.40 3.02
C VAL A 80 -10.21 -35.72 2.46
N ASN A 81 -9.64 -36.27 1.38
CA ASN A 81 -8.44 -35.71 0.75
C ASN A 81 -8.69 -34.23 0.39
N GLU A 82 -7.93 -33.36 1.04
CA GLU A 82 -8.23 -31.92 1.19
C GLU A 82 -7.99 -31.09 -0.09
N THR A 83 -7.46 -31.67 -1.16
CA THR A 83 -6.80 -30.92 -2.25
C THR A 83 -7.73 -30.46 -3.38
N SER A 84 -9.00 -30.88 -3.41
CA SER A 84 -9.91 -30.62 -4.55
C SER A 84 -11.14 -29.78 -4.24
N ILE A 85 -11.29 -29.28 -3.01
CA ILE A 85 -12.51 -28.62 -2.55
C ILE A 85 -12.32 -27.09 -2.64
N GLY A 86 -12.88 -26.49 -3.70
CA GLY A 86 -12.82 -25.05 -3.97
C GLY A 86 -13.44 -24.17 -2.88
N HIS A 87 -13.15 -22.86 -2.93
CA HIS A 87 -13.42 -21.90 -1.85
C HIS A 87 -14.89 -21.44 -1.67
N GLN A 88 -15.85 -21.92 -2.47
CA GLN A 88 -17.24 -21.44 -2.47
C GLN A 88 -18.26 -22.59 -2.35
N GLN A 89 -18.36 -23.20 -1.17
CA GLN A 89 -19.32 -24.31 -0.97
C GLN A 89 -20.36 -23.97 0.08
N ASN A 90 -21.61 -24.18 -0.29
CA ASN A 90 -22.72 -24.30 0.65
C ASN A 90 -22.86 -25.77 1.09
N TYR A 91 -23.48 -26.01 2.24
CA TYR A 91 -23.53 -27.36 2.82
C TYR A 91 -24.96 -27.87 2.91
N VAL A 92 -25.14 -29.15 2.61
CA VAL A 92 -26.34 -29.91 2.94
C VAL A 92 -25.90 -31.02 3.90
N ILE A 93 -26.34 -30.93 5.16
CA ILE A 93 -25.92 -31.85 6.22
C ILE A 93 -27.13 -32.67 6.63
N HIS A 94 -27.02 -33.99 6.62
CA HIS A 94 -28.03 -34.88 7.15
C HIS A 94 -27.57 -35.53 8.44
N ALA A 95 -28.42 -35.53 9.46
CA ALA A 95 -28.21 -36.34 10.66
C ALA A 95 -29.54 -36.81 11.24
N ARG A 96 -29.59 -38.04 11.75
CA ARG A 96 -30.81 -38.66 12.30
C ARG A 96 -31.19 -38.17 13.69
N SER A 97 -30.19 -37.74 14.46
CA SER A 97 -30.32 -37.32 15.85
C SER A 97 -29.44 -36.10 16.16
N TYR A 98 -29.73 -35.41 17.25
CA TYR A 98 -28.85 -34.33 17.74
C TYR A 98 -27.43 -34.84 18.08
N ASN A 99 -27.32 -36.06 18.62
CA ASN A 99 -26.03 -36.66 18.96
C ASN A 99 -25.20 -36.97 17.71
N THR A 100 -25.82 -37.54 16.68
CA THR A 100 -25.19 -37.76 15.38
C THR A 100 -24.74 -36.44 14.77
N LEU A 101 -25.57 -35.39 14.83
CA LEU A 101 -25.19 -34.06 14.37
C LEU A 101 -23.94 -33.55 15.10
N LEU A 102 -23.90 -33.64 16.44
CA LEU A 102 -22.72 -33.21 17.20
C LEU A 102 -21.46 -33.97 16.79
N GLN A 103 -21.56 -35.27 16.55
CA GLN A 103 -20.44 -36.08 16.06
C GLN A 103 -20.02 -35.63 14.65
N THR A 104 -20.97 -35.41 13.73
CA THR A 104 -20.68 -34.90 12.39
C THR A 104 -19.99 -33.54 12.46
N LEU A 105 -20.52 -32.59 13.23
CA LEU A 105 -19.94 -31.25 13.40
C LEU A 105 -18.56 -31.29 14.05
N THR A 106 -18.34 -32.17 15.03
CA THR A 106 -17.03 -32.34 15.67
C THR A 106 -15.99 -32.87 14.68
N LYS A 107 -16.35 -33.91 13.90
CA LYS A 107 -15.49 -34.44 12.84
C LYS A 107 -15.19 -33.38 11.77
N LEU A 108 -16.21 -32.63 11.35
CA LEU A 108 -16.05 -31.56 10.37
C LEU A 108 -15.16 -30.44 10.89
N TYR A 109 -15.34 -30.01 12.14
CA TYR A 109 -14.53 -28.99 12.79
C TYR A 109 -13.05 -29.37 12.86
N ALA A 110 -12.74 -30.67 12.96
CA ALA A 110 -11.38 -31.18 12.90
C ALA A 110 -10.74 -31.10 11.50
N THR A 111 -11.54 -30.95 10.43
CA THR A 111 -11.03 -30.84 9.05
C THR A 111 -10.59 -29.42 8.68
N LYS A 112 -9.60 -29.29 7.78
CA LYS A 112 -9.20 -27.98 7.24
C LYS A 112 -10.32 -27.28 6.45
N ILE A 113 -11.28 -28.04 5.92
CA ILE A 113 -12.45 -27.52 5.19
C ILE A 113 -13.24 -26.58 6.08
N TRP A 114 -13.47 -26.97 7.34
CA TRP A 114 -14.22 -26.19 8.33
C TRP A 114 -13.35 -25.15 9.04
N ARG A 115 -12.06 -25.44 9.23
CA ARG A 115 -11.10 -24.53 9.90
C ARG A 115 -10.85 -23.22 9.14
N ASN A 116 -11.07 -23.19 7.82
CA ASN A 116 -10.85 -21.99 7.00
C ASN A 116 -12.02 -20.97 7.11
N ASN A 117 -12.06 -20.23 8.23
CA ASN A 117 -12.57 -18.87 8.52
C ASN A 117 -13.74 -18.23 7.73
N LYS A 118 -14.56 -18.96 6.97
CA LYS A 118 -15.64 -18.38 6.15
C LYS A 118 -17.01 -19.03 6.35
N MET A 119 -17.24 -19.73 7.46
CA MET A 119 -18.51 -20.43 7.71
C MET A 119 -19.70 -19.50 7.93
N ALA A 120 -19.47 -18.33 8.53
CA ALA A 120 -20.51 -17.33 8.78
C ALA A 120 -21.25 -16.89 7.50
N LEU A 121 -20.57 -16.94 6.34
CA LEU A 121 -21.11 -16.54 5.05
C LEU A 121 -21.83 -17.65 4.30
N ARG A 122 -21.61 -18.91 4.67
CA ARG A 122 -22.09 -20.06 3.90
C ARG A 122 -23.49 -20.43 4.32
N LYS A 123 -24.30 -20.81 3.34
CA LYS A 123 -25.65 -21.32 3.59
C LYS A 123 -25.56 -22.80 3.95
N VAL A 124 -26.29 -23.21 4.98
CA VAL A 124 -26.34 -24.59 5.44
C VAL A 124 -27.79 -25.04 5.49
N LEU A 125 -28.10 -26.12 4.77
CA LEU A 125 -29.36 -26.84 4.87
C LEU A 125 -29.13 -28.09 5.72
N PHE A 126 -29.71 -28.12 6.91
CA PHE A 126 -29.68 -29.27 7.79
C PHE A 126 -30.95 -30.10 7.61
N VAL A 127 -30.83 -31.35 7.20
CA VAL A 127 -31.95 -32.26 6.92
C VAL A 127 -32.01 -33.34 7.99
N THR A 128 -33.17 -33.55 8.60
CA THR A 128 -33.28 -34.47 9.75
C THR A 128 -34.68 -35.09 9.89
N PRO A 129 -34.79 -36.39 10.22
CA PRO A 129 -36.06 -36.99 10.61
C PRO A 129 -36.45 -36.47 11.99
N PHE A 130 -37.54 -35.69 12.03
CA PHE A 130 -38.29 -35.14 13.17
C PHE A 130 -37.59 -34.96 14.53
N PHE A 131 -37.73 -33.75 15.11
CA PHE A 131 -37.39 -33.49 16.51
C PHE A 131 -38.48 -32.73 17.27
N GLU A 132 -38.51 -32.91 18.58
CA GLU A 132 -39.24 -32.04 19.50
C GLU A 132 -38.74 -30.59 19.43
N ASN A 133 -39.64 -29.62 19.67
CA ASN A 133 -39.34 -28.19 19.57
C ASN A 133 -38.11 -27.74 20.37
N GLU A 134 -37.88 -28.31 21.55
CA GLU A 134 -36.71 -27.98 22.39
C GLU A 134 -35.37 -28.33 21.72
N THR A 135 -35.36 -29.34 20.85
CA THR A 135 -34.16 -29.79 20.16
C THR A 135 -33.78 -28.83 19.05
N PHE A 136 -34.73 -28.14 18.41
CA PHE A 136 -34.42 -27.14 17.38
C PHE A 136 -33.64 -25.96 17.93
N SER A 137 -34.04 -25.43 19.10
CA SER A 137 -33.26 -24.36 19.71
C SER A 137 -31.85 -24.83 20.06
N LYS A 138 -31.65 -26.10 20.43
CA LYS A 138 -30.31 -26.66 20.69
C LYS A 138 -29.50 -26.78 19.41
N ILE A 139 -30.09 -27.30 18.33
CA ILE A 139 -29.45 -27.43 17.01
C ILE A 139 -28.99 -26.05 16.51
N ILE A 140 -29.90 -25.07 16.50
CA ILE A 140 -29.61 -23.71 16.04
C ILE A 140 -28.49 -23.09 16.88
N ARG A 141 -28.56 -23.19 18.21
CA ARG A 141 -27.48 -22.70 19.10
C ARG A 141 -26.15 -23.38 18.84
N THR A 142 -26.15 -24.68 18.58
CA THR A 142 -24.93 -25.43 18.25
C THR A 142 -24.32 -24.93 16.95
N TYR A 143 -25.12 -24.76 15.90
CA TYR A 143 -24.65 -24.17 14.64
C TYR A 143 -24.16 -22.72 14.81
N TRP A 144 -24.84 -21.90 15.60
CA TRP A 144 -24.39 -20.54 15.94
C TRP A 144 -23.09 -20.54 16.75
N SER A 145 -22.91 -21.49 17.68
CA SER A 145 -21.69 -21.63 18.47
C SER A 145 -20.46 -21.95 17.61
N ILE A 146 -20.67 -22.66 16.49
CA ILE A 146 -19.66 -22.91 15.45
C ILE A 146 -19.76 -21.93 14.27
N LYS A 147 -20.49 -20.83 14.46
CA LYS A 147 -20.50 -19.65 13.59
C LYS A 147 -21.09 -19.88 12.21
N VAL A 148 -22.09 -20.76 12.12
CA VAL A 148 -22.95 -20.95 10.95
C VAL A 148 -24.24 -20.16 11.15
N LEU A 149 -24.38 -19.05 10.44
CA LEU A 149 -25.49 -18.10 10.65
C LEU A 149 -26.68 -18.39 9.73
N ASN A 150 -26.41 -18.74 8.49
CA ASN A 150 -27.41 -18.99 7.46
C ASN A 150 -27.84 -20.46 7.49
N LEU A 151 -28.54 -20.84 8.56
CA LEU A 151 -29.04 -22.19 8.77
C LEU A 151 -30.52 -22.29 8.38
N VAL A 152 -30.83 -23.29 7.55
CA VAL A 152 -32.20 -23.76 7.31
C VAL A 152 -32.29 -25.20 7.77
N ILE A 153 -33.27 -25.51 8.60
CA ILE A 153 -33.50 -26.87 9.09
C ILE A 153 -34.73 -27.43 8.37
N LEU A 154 -34.55 -28.49 7.59
CA LEU A 154 -35.64 -29.26 7.00
C LEU A 154 -35.89 -30.48 7.87
N THR A 155 -37.09 -30.54 8.42
CA THR A 155 -37.57 -31.69 9.19
C THR A 155 -38.63 -32.43 8.41
N TYR A 156 -38.61 -33.76 8.53
CA TYR A 156 -39.63 -34.62 7.94
C TYR A 156 -40.02 -35.71 8.94
N ASP A 157 -41.27 -36.14 8.90
CA ASP A 157 -41.76 -37.30 9.64
C ASP A 157 -42.39 -38.29 8.65
N LEU A 158 -41.80 -39.49 8.54
CA LEU A 158 -42.31 -40.56 7.68
C LEU A 158 -43.49 -41.32 8.32
N ASN A 159 -43.65 -41.23 9.64
CA ASN A 159 -44.67 -41.96 10.39
C ASN A 159 -46.01 -41.22 10.38
N GLU A 160 -46.00 -39.89 10.29
CA GLU A 160 -47.22 -39.08 10.24
C GLU A 160 -47.96 -39.29 8.89
N LYS A 161 -49.30 -39.35 8.92
CA LYS A 161 -50.11 -39.66 7.72
C LYS A 161 -49.97 -38.61 6.62
N ASP A 162 -49.74 -37.35 6.98
CA ASP A 162 -49.62 -36.24 6.03
C ASP A 162 -48.17 -35.80 5.77
N SER A 163 -47.18 -36.59 6.23
CA SER A 163 -45.74 -36.29 6.08
C SER A 163 -45.44 -34.81 6.34
N ALA A 164 -45.53 -34.35 7.59
CA ALA A 164 -45.33 -32.94 7.90
C ALA A 164 -43.87 -32.52 7.64
N ILE A 165 -43.58 -32.08 6.42
CA ILE A 165 -42.29 -31.51 6.06
C ILE A 165 -42.31 -30.03 6.41
N ARG A 166 -41.39 -29.63 7.29
CA ARG A 166 -41.30 -28.25 7.78
C ARG A 166 -39.90 -27.72 7.56
N LEU A 167 -39.82 -26.51 7.03
CA LEU A 167 -38.60 -25.72 6.93
C LEU A 167 -38.57 -24.72 8.08
N MET A 168 -37.53 -24.77 8.89
CA MET A 168 -37.35 -23.88 10.03
C MET A 168 -36.14 -23.01 9.81
N VAL A 169 -36.33 -21.71 10.03
CA VAL A 169 -35.29 -20.71 9.90
C VAL A 169 -35.34 -19.82 11.13
N SER A 170 -34.17 -19.50 11.67
CA SER A 170 -34.04 -18.58 12.78
C SER A 170 -33.03 -17.52 12.40
N ASP A 171 -33.43 -16.26 12.54
CA ASP A 171 -32.55 -15.13 12.31
C ASP A 171 -31.73 -14.89 13.59
N PRO A 172 -30.39 -15.12 13.60
CA PRO A 172 -29.55 -14.85 14.77
C PRO A 172 -29.66 -13.41 15.28
N GLN A 173 -30.09 -12.47 14.44
CA GLN A 173 -30.17 -11.04 14.71
C GLN A 173 -31.52 -10.59 15.27
N ALA A 174 -32.53 -11.46 15.30
CA ALA A 174 -33.83 -11.10 15.87
C ALA A 174 -33.68 -10.77 17.36
N VAL A 175 -34.33 -9.69 17.83
CA VAL A 175 -34.28 -9.24 19.24
C VAL A 175 -34.60 -10.38 20.21
N LEU A 176 -35.59 -11.19 19.86
CA LEU A 176 -36.00 -12.34 20.66
C LEU A 176 -34.89 -13.38 20.82
N ASN A 177 -33.95 -13.45 19.88
CA ASN A 177 -32.84 -14.39 19.87
C ASN A 177 -31.62 -13.92 20.69
N GLN A 178 -31.69 -12.74 21.31
CA GLN A 178 -30.64 -12.23 22.20
C GLN A 178 -29.23 -12.33 21.57
N CYS A 179 -29.13 -11.98 20.28
CA CYS A 179 -27.87 -11.91 19.54
C CYS A 179 -27.09 -13.24 19.57
N GLU A 180 -27.69 -14.30 19.03
CA GLU A 180 -27.15 -15.67 18.96
C GLU A 180 -27.10 -16.45 20.28
N THR A 181 -27.43 -15.84 21.42
CA THR A 181 -27.37 -16.58 22.69
C THR A 181 -28.56 -17.52 22.89
N LYS A 182 -29.72 -17.21 22.27
CA LYS A 182 -30.94 -18.06 22.34
C LYS A 182 -31.66 -18.10 20.99
N ALA A 183 -32.23 -19.25 20.62
CA ALA A 183 -33.03 -19.37 19.41
C ALA A 183 -34.52 -19.43 19.80
N ASN A 184 -35.05 -18.29 20.25
CA ASN A 184 -36.43 -18.16 20.72
C ASN A 184 -37.44 -17.89 19.58
N LEU A 185 -37.02 -17.17 18.54
CA LEU A 185 -37.81 -16.92 17.34
C LEU A 185 -37.38 -17.91 16.25
N ILE A 186 -38.26 -18.87 15.95
CA ILE A 186 -38.07 -19.86 14.88
C ILE A 186 -39.26 -19.71 13.93
N ASN A 187 -38.99 -19.23 12.73
CA ASN A 187 -40.01 -19.15 11.68
C ASN A 187 -40.12 -20.53 11.03
N THR A 188 -41.36 -21.01 10.91
CA THR A 188 -41.66 -22.29 10.28
C THR A 188 -42.39 -22.03 8.97
N TYR A 189 -41.93 -22.68 7.91
CA TYR A 189 -42.46 -22.60 6.56
C TYR A 189 -42.83 -23.99 6.07
N SER A 190 -43.88 -24.06 5.26
CA SER A 190 -44.16 -25.26 4.47
C SER A 190 -43.15 -25.38 3.32
N CYS A 191 -43.05 -26.56 2.71
CA CYS A 191 -42.11 -26.74 1.61
C CYS A 191 -42.35 -25.83 0.40
N ASN A 192 -43.63 -25.60 0.09
CA ASN A 192 -44.05 -24.74 -1.01
C ASN A 192 -43.65 -23.26 -0.80
N GLU A 193 -43.41 -22.86 0.45
CA GLU A 193 -42.98 -21.52 0.84
C GLU A 193 -41.46 -21.38 0.94
N SER A 194 -40.69 -22.39 0.50
CA SER A 194 -39.22 -22.33 0.51
C SER A 194 -38.64 -21.14 -0.27
N ASN A 195 -39.37 -20.60 -1.25
CA ASN A 195 -39.01 -19.38 -1.99
C ASN A 195 -39.15 -18.08 -1.15
N VAL A 196 -39.92 -18.12 -0.06
CA VAL A 196 -40.07 -17.01 0.90
C VAL A 196 -38.85 -16.91 1.80
N ILE A 197 -38.11 -18.01 2.00
CA ILE A 197 -36.90 -18.06 2.80
C ILE A 197 -35.84 -17.17 2.14
N LYS A 198 -35.69 -15.98 2.69
CA LYS A 198 -34.62 -15.06 2.34
C LYS A 198 -33.71 -14.97 3.54
N PHE A 199 -32.45 -15.34 3.36
CA PHE A 199 -31.44 -14.99 4.34
C PHE A 199 -31.39 -13.48 4.45
N PRO A 200 -31.46 -12.91 5.66
CA PRO A 200 -31.36 -11.49 5.84
C PRO A 200 -30.06 -11.03 5.17
N ARG A 201 -30.19 -10.11 4.20
CA ARG A 201 -29.02 -9.35 3.76
C ARG A 201 -28.56 -8.59 4.99
N ILE A 202 -27.32 -8.81 5.41
CA ILE A 202 -26.76 -8.51 6.74
C ILE A 202 -26.66 -6.99 7.04
N LEU A 203 -27.63 -6.17 6.63
CA LEU A 203 -27.37 -4.75 6.42
C LEU A 203 -28.08 -3.79 7.35
N ARG A 204 -29.13 -4.13 8.10
CA ARG A 204 -29.83 -3.11 8.91
C ARG A 204 -30.48 -3.67 10.17
N LYS A 205 -30.17 -3.00 11.29
CA LYS A 205 -30.81 -3.08 12.63
C LYS A 205 -30.41 -4.28 13.49
N TYR A 206 -29.24 -4.20 14.11
CA TYR A 206 -28.81 -5.15 15.14
C TYR A 206 -29.41 -4.83 16.51
N GLU A 207 -30.71 -4.52 16.58
CA GLU A 207 -31.45 -3.98 17.73
C GLU A 207 -30.95 -4.48 19.11
N ASN A 208 -30.04 -3.72 19.73
CA ASN A 208 -29.40 -3.98 21.03
C ASN A 208 -28.34 -5.11 21.11
N CYS A 209 -27.79 -5.56 20.00
CA CYS A 209 -26.64 -6.47 20.00
C CYS A 209 -25.33 -5.76 20.30
N PHE A 210 -24.53 -6.39 21.17
CA PHE A 210 -23.20 -5.92 21.52
C PHE A 210 -22.19 -6.39 20.48
N LEU A 211 -21.47 -5.46 19.89
CA LEU A 211 -20.23 -5.78 19.17
C LEU A 211 -19.05 -5.42 20.04
N THR A 212 -18.28 -6.46 20.35
CA THR A 212 -16.97 -6.28 20.94
C THR A 212 -15.98 -6.09 19.81
N ILE A 213 -15.49 -4.86 19.64
CA ILE A 213 -14.37 -4.59 18.75
C ILE A 213 -13.12 -4.63 19.62
N HIS A 214 -12.23 -5.55 19.29
CA HIS A 214 -10.88 -5.57 19.83
C HIS A 214 -10.11 -4.52 19.06
N SER A 215 -10.16 -3.28 19.53
CA SER A 215 -9.30 -2.25 19.01
C SER A 215 -8.00 -2.33 19.78
N ILE A 216 -6.92 -2.67 19.08
CA ILE A 216 -5.58 -2.37 19.58
C ILE A 216 -5.38 -0.88 19.34
N VAL A 217 -5.99 -0.08 20.20
CA VAL A 217 -5.45 1.25 20.44
C VAL A 217 -4.27 0.99 21.35
N ASP A 218 -3.05 0.99 20.81
CA ASP A 218 -1.87 1.08 21.67
C ASP A 218 -2.11 2.25 22.62
N ALA A 219 -2.22 1.94 23.91
CA ALA A 219 -2.69 2.84 24.97
C ALA A 219 -1.77 4.05 25.21
N LEU A 220 -0.81 4.30 24.33
CA LEU A 220 0.38 5.09 24.60
C LEU A 220 0.51 6.36 23.76
N ASN A 221 -0.47 6.67 22.91
CA ASN A 221 -0.60 8.02 22.39
C ASN A 221 -1.75 8.74 23.11
N ASN A 222 -1.44 9.34 24.27
CA ASN A 222 -2.28 10.34 24.92
C ASN A 222 -2.50 11.62 24.07
N HIS A 223 -2.01 11.66 22.83
CA HIS A 223 -2.32 12.69 21.86
C HIS A 223 -2.97 12.07 20.63
N GLU A 224 -4.07 12.70 20.20
CA GLU A 224 -4.92 12.39 19.04
C GLU A 224 -4.12 11.94 17.81
N SER A 225 -3.74 10.67 17.77
CA SER A 225 -3.15 10.10 16.58
C SER A 225 -4.25 10.10 15.51
N ARG A 226 -3.88 10.39 14.26
CA ARG A 226 -4.77 10.30 13.10
C ARG A 226 -5.56 8.99 13.07
N LEU A 227 -4.91 7.90 13.51
CA LEU A 227 -5.51 6.60 13.69
C LEU A 227 -6.62 6.61 14.75
N LEU A 228 -6.36 7.15 15.95
CA LEU A 228 -7.37 7.31 17.00
C LEU A 228 -8.57 8.13 16.54
N PHE A 229 -8.33 9.27 15.88
CA PHE A 229 -9.41 10.11 15.34
C PHE A 229 -10.22 9.38 14.27
N THR A 230 -9.55 8.72 13.32
CA THR A 230 -10.20 8.01 12.22
C THR A 230 -10.95 6.79 12.74
N THR A 231 -10.36 6.02 13.66
CA THR A 231 -11.00 4.88 14.32
C THR A 231 -12.20 5.34 15.12
N ALA A 232 -12.08 6.36 15.98
CA ALA A 232 -13.20 6.89 16.75
C ALA A 232 -14.33 7.38 15.83
N TYR A 233 -14.00 8.14 14.79
CA TYR A 233 -14.99 8.64 13.84
C TYR A 233 -15.69 7.50 13.07
N ILE A 234 -14.93 6.50 12.60
CA ILE A 234 -15.50 5.31 11.94
C ILE A 234 -16.39 4.55 12.92
N LEU A 235 -15.96 4.38 14.17
CA LEU A 235 -16.72 3.68 15.20
C LEU A 235 -18.02 4.39 15.55
N GLU A 236 -18.01 5.72 15.69
CA GLU A 236 -19.25 6.49 15.88
C GLU A 236 -20.16 6.39 14.67
N THR A 237 -19.61 6.46 13.46
CA THR A 237 -20.39 6.29 12.23
C THR A 237 -21.02 4.89 12.16
N ILE A 238 -20.27 3.85 12.54
CA ILE A 238 -20.78 2.47 12.62
C ILE A 238 -21.86 2.37 13.70
N ARG A 239 -21.65 2.96 14.88
CA ARG A 239 -22.60 2.97 15.99
C ARG A 239 -23.94 3.58 15.58
N GLU A 240 -23.89 4.76 14.96
CA GLU A 240 -25.08 5.47 14.48
C GLU A 240 -25.77 4.71 13.34
N TYR A 241 -25.00 4.21 12.37
CA TYR A 241 -25.54 3.51 11.20
C TYR A 241 -26.17 2.15 11.54
N LEU A 242 -25.57 1.41 12.49
CA LEU A 242 -26.03 0.06 12.88
C LEU A 242 -26.99 0.05 14.08
N ASN A 243 -27.17 1.18 14.76
CA ASN A 243 -27.98 1.33 15.97
C ASN A 243 -27.62 0.26 17.03
N MET A 244 -26.32 0.15 17.32
CA MET A 244 -25.76 -0.92 18.15
C MET A 244 -24.85 -0.37 19.24
N SER A 245 -24.75 -1.05 20.38
CA SER A 245 -23.75 -0.72 21.40
C SER A 245 -22.41 -1.35 21.05
N ILE A 246 -21.44 -0.50 20.71
CA ILE A 246 -20.04 -0.92 20.48
C ILE A 246 -19.27 -0.75 21.78
N THR A 247 -18.77 -1.85 22.33
CA THR A 247 -17.85 -1.85 23.45
C THR A 247 -16.43 -2.10 22.94
N LEU A 248 -15.53 -1.14 23.18
CA LEU A 248 -14.12 -1.31 22.90
C LEU A 248 -13.49 -2.07 24.07
N LYS A 249 -13.02 -3.29 23.79
CA LYS A 249 -12.17 -4.00 24.74
C LYS A 249 -10.72 -3.63 24.42
N ASN A 250 -10.08 -2.94 25.37
CA ASN A 250 -8.64 -2.74 25.33
C ASN A 250 -7.98 -4.05 25.75
N GLU A 251 -7.65 -4.90 24.79
CA GLU A 251 -6.76 -6.03 25.03
C GLU A 251 -5.33 -5.60 24.72
N THR A 252 -4.46 -5.69 25.74
CA THR A 252 -3.04 -5.40 25.64
C THR A 252 -2.27 -6.44 24.81
N ASP A 253 -2.88 -7.59 24.51
CA ASP A 253 -2.20 -8.76 23.92
C ASP A 253 -2.79 -9.22 22.57
N ALA A 254 -3.66 -8.44 21.95
CA ALA A 254 -4.21 -8.82 20.65
C ALA A 254 -3.12 -8.72 19.56
N TRP A 255 -2.89 -9.83 18.87
CA TRP A 255 -1.86 -9.97 17.85
C TRP A 255 -2.22 -9.15 16.61
N LEU A 256 -1.68 -7.95 16.52
CA LEU A 256 -1.77 -7.14 15.32
C LEU A 256 -1.03 -7.88 14.20
N LYS A 257 -1.76 -8.37 13.20
CA LYS A 257 -1.16 -8.83 11.96
C LYS A 257 -0.77 -7.59 11.16
N GLU A 258 0.28 -6.91 11.64
CA GLU A 258 0.86 -5.72 11.01
C GLU A 258 1.51 -6.11 9.70
N ASP A 259 0.73 -6.13 8.63
CA ASP A 259 1.28 -6.28 7.30
C ASP A 259 1.78 -4.91 6.82
N LEU A 260 3.05 -4.68 7.16
CA LEU A 260 4.08 -3.89 6.49
C LEU A 260 3.92 -2.35 6.50
N PHE A 261 5.03 -1.69 6.84
CA PHE A 261 5.16 -0.26 7.08
C PHE A 261 5.45 0.50 5.79
N ARG A 262 5.11 1.80 5.70
CA ARG A 262 5.73 2.72 4.73
C ARG A 262 7.02 3.27 5.32
N LEU A 263 8.10 3.30 4.53
CA LEU A 263 9.39 3.80 5.01
C LEU A 263 9.39 5.31 4.86
N MET A 264 9.17 6.02 5.96
CA MET A 264 9.64 7.40 6.04
C MET A 264 10.96 7.40 6.79
N ILE A 265 12.02 7.47 6.01
CA ILE A 265 13.35 7.59 6.54
C ILE A 265 13.53 9.04 6.90
N ASN A 266 13.61 9.29 8.19
CA ASN A 266 13.81 10.60 8.73
C ASN A 266 15.13 10.73 9.45
N PHE A 267 15.89 11.73 9.09
CA PHE A 267 17.07 12.09 9.84
C PHE A 267 16.61 12.99 10.98
N TYR A 268 16.40 12.38 12.15
CA TYR A 268 16.07 13.16 13.34
C TYR A 268 17.34 13.82 13.87
N ASN A 269 17.26 15.14 13.96
CA ASN A 269 18.17 16.08 14.58
C ASN A 269 19.60 16.29 14.10
N ASP A 270 20.28 15.39 13.38
CA ASP A 270 21.61 15.76 12.87
C ASP A 270 22.13 14.87 11.69
N VAL A 271 21.30 14.58 10.67
CA VAL A 271 21.94 14.76 9.35
C VAL A 271 22.00 16.26 9.19
N PRO A 272 23.21 16.87 9.22
CA PRO A 272 23.32 18.31 9.19
C PRO A 272 22.44 18.78 8.06
N ALA A 273 21.44 19.62 8.41
CA ALA A 273 20.58 20.26 7.43
C ALA A 273 21.51 20.69 6.30
N PRO A 274 21.28 20.18 5.08
CA PRO A 274 22.33 20.11 4.07
C PRO A 274 22.88 21.51 3.95
N LYS A 275 24.20 21.65 4.14
CA LYS A 275 24.72 22.99 4.29
C LYS A 275 24.44 23.69 2.96
N ARG A 276 23.99 24.93 3.06
CA ARG A 276 23.82 25.74 1.87
C ARG A 276 25.19 25.85 1.23
N ILE A 277 25.29 25.46 -0.04
CA ILE A 277 26.56 25.55 -0.76
C ILE A 277 27.00 27.03 -0.74
N PRO A 278 28.26 27.33 -0.36
CA PRO A 278 28.75 28.70 -0.36
C PRO A 278 28.52 29.35 -1.72
N GLN A 279 28.10 30.63 -1.72
CA GLN A 279 27.76 31.32 -2.97
C GLN A 279 28.95 31.42 -3.93
N MET A 280 30.18 31.43 -3.41
CA MET A 280 31.41 31.37 -4.22
C MET A 280 31.54 30.07 -5.01
N GLU A 281 31.13 28.94 -4.43
CA GLU A 281 31.18 27.63 -5.11
C GLU A 281 30.05 27.49 -6.14
N THR A 282 28.98 28.28 -6.01
CA THR A 282 27.86 28.29 -6.95
C THR A 282 28.30 28.64 -8.37
N LEU A 283 29.33 29.48 -8.54
CA LEU A 283 29.90 29.81 -9.85
C LEU A 283 30.58 28.60 -10.51
N LYS A 284 31.22 27.73 -9.72
CA LYS A 284 31.83 26.48 -10.22
C LYS A 284 30.76 25.46 -10.64
N LEU A 285 29.57 25.52 -10.05
CA LEU A 285 28.45 24.63 -10.38
C LEU A 285 27.74 24.96 -11.70
N VAL A 286 27.96 26.14 -12.29
CA VAL A 286 27.31 26.54 -13.55
C VAL A 286 27.66 25.56 -14.68
N PHE A 287 28.94 25.19 -14.78
CA PHE A 287 29.46 24.25 -15.77
C PHE A 287 30.31 23.18 -15.10
N LYS A 288 30.26 21.96 -15.66
CA LYS A 288 31.23 20.93 -15.29
C LYS A 288 32.64 21.42 -15.60
N GLN A 289 33.63 21.03 -14.80
CA GLN A 289 35.03 21.41 -14.98
C GLN A 289 35.55 21.13 -16.39
N THR A 290 35.08 20.04 -17.03
CA THR A 290 35.41 19.71 -18.41
C THR A 290 34.98 20.79 -19.41
N VAL A 291 33.80 21.38 -19.23
CA VAL A 291 33.28 22.44 -20.10
C VAL A 291 34.08 23.73 -19.93
N TRP A 292 34.49 24.07 -18.69
CA TRP A 292 35.38 25.20 -18.44
C TRP A 292 36.72 25.07 -19.19
N ILE A 293 37.30 23.87 -19.19
CA ILE A 293 38.52 23.57 -19.93
C ILE A 293 38.29 23.76 -21.44
N PHE A 294 37.18 23.26 -21.99
CA PHE A 294 36.86 23.45 -23.40
C PHE A 294 36.65 24.91 -23.80
N ILE A 295 36.00 25.72 -22.96
CA ILE A 295 35.84 27.16 -23.19
C ILE A 295 37.21 27.84 -23.23
N LEU A 296 38.09 27.53 -22.26
CA LEU A 296 39.45 28.08 -22.20
C LEU A 296 40.28 27.69 -23.45
N VAL A 297 40.23 26.41 -23.83
CA VAL A 297 40.96 25.90 -25.00
C VAL A 297 40.43 26.54 -26.29
N SER A 298 39.11 26.62 -26.46
CA SER A 298 38.51 27.28 -27.63
C SER A 298 38.90 28.76 -27.70
N PHE A 299 38.91 29.46 -26.56
CA PHE A 299 39.34 30.85 -26.47
C PHE A 299 40.80 31.06 -26.91
N ILE A 300 41.72 30.22 -26.42
CA ILE A 300 43.15 30.27 -26.79
C ILE A 300 43.32 29.95 -28.27
N LEU A 301 42.69 28.87 -28.76
CA LEU A 301 42.80 28.44 -30.15
C LEU A 301 42.30 29.52 -31.11
N THR A 302 41.14 30.13 -30.84
CA THR A 302 40.61 31.21 -31.67
C THR A 302 41.50 32.44 -31.65
N SER A 303 42.08 32.80 -30.50
CA SER A 303 43.01 33.94 -30.38
C SER A 303 44.29 33.72 -31.20
N VAL A 304 44.90 32.54 -31.08
CA VAL A 304 46.10 32.16 -31.84
C VAL A 304 45.77 32.08 -33.34
N MET A 305 44.63 31.51 -33.71
CA MET A 305 44.20 31.40 -35.10
C MET A 305 44.02 32.78 -35.74
N LEU A 306 43.32 33.70 -35.07
CA LEU A 306 43.14 35.07 -35.57
C LEU A 306 44.46 35.83 -35.67
N TRP A 307 45.36 35.65 -34.70
CA TRP A 307 46.70 36.25 -34.76
C TRP A 307 47.52 35.71 -35.95
N CYS A 308 47.59 34.38 -36.11
CA CYS A 308 48.30 33.75 -37.21
C CYS A 308 47.78 34.25 -38.56
N ILE A 309 46.46 34.21 -38.76
CA ILE A 309 45.88 34.58 -40.05
C ILE A 309 46.12 36.06 -40.36
N ASN A 310 45.92 36.96 -39.40
CA ASN A 310 46.18 38.38 -39.64
C ASN A 310 47.65 38.67 -39.92
N LYS A 311 48.57 37.98 -39.22
CA LYS A 311 50.01 38.12 -39.44
C LYS A 311 50.43 37.70 -40.86
N TYR A 312 49.81 36.65 -41.42
CA TYR A 312 50.10 36.18 -42.78
C TYR A 312 49.35 36.95 -43.86
N ALA A 313 48.08 37.33 -43.63
CA ALA A 313 47.25 38.00 -44.62
C ALA A 313 47.56 39.50 -44.75
N PHE A 314 47.95 40.15 -43.65
CA PHE A 314 48.20 41.60 -43.59
C PHE A 314 49.53 41.88 -42.87
N PRO A 315 50.68 41.65 -43.52
CA PRO A 315 51.99 41.83 -42.90
C PRO A 315 52.26 43.28 -42.45
N SER A 316 51.50 44.26 -42.93
CA SER A 316 51.55 45.64 -42.46
C SER A 316 50.98 45.86 -41.06
N ASN A 317 50.10 44.97 -40.57
CA ASN A 317 49.51 45.06 -39.24
C ASN A 317 50.41 44.38 -38.20
N GLN A 318 51.23 45.15 -37.52
CA GLN A 318 52.13 44.68 -36.46
C GLN A 318 51.47 44.63 -35.07
N HIS A 319 50.22 44.16 -34.98
CA HIS A 319 49.57 43.99 -33.68
C HIS A 319 50.18 42.81 -32.92
N SER A 320 50.36 43.00 -31.61
CA SER A 320 50.84 41.93 -30.72
C SER A 320 49.78 40.84 -30.54
N LEU A 321 50.20 39.63 -30.18
CA LEU A 321 49.28 38.52 -29.86
C LEU A 321 48.29 38.90 -28.75
N GLY A 322 48.73 39.71 -27.76
CA GLY A 322 47.87 40.22 -26.70
C GLY A 322 46.68 41.05 -27.19
N TYR A 323 46.84 41.80 -28.29
CA TYR A 323 45.73 42.54 -28.90
C TYR A 323 44.60 41.60 -29.35
N TYR A 324 44.95 40.49 -30.01
CA TYR A 324 43.96 39.51 -30.48
C TYR A 324 43.31 38.72 -29.34
N PHE A 325 44.06 38.45 -28.27
CA PHE A 325 43.48 37.88 -27.05
C PHE A 325 42.41 38.81 -26.44
N LEU A 326 42.68 40.12 -26.37
CA LEU A 326 41.71 41.12 -25.91
C LEU A 326 40.53 41.27 -26.86
N GLU A 327 40.77 41.17 -28.17
CA GLU A 327 39.70 41.23 -29.17
C GLU A 327 38.76 40.01 -29.05
N VAL A 328 39.31 38.79 -28.99
CA VAL A 328 38.51 37.58 -28.75
C VAL A 328 37.79 37.66 -27.42
N TYR A 329 38.45 38.16 -26.37
CA TYR A 329 37.83 38.37 -25.05
C TYR A 329 36.65 39.33 -25.11
N SER A 330 36.80 40.45 -25.85
CA SER A 330 35.72 41.41 -26.09
C SER A 330 34.54 40.77 -26.82
N ILE A 331 34.81 39.91 -27.80
CA ILE A 331 33.76 39.19 -28.53
C ILE A 331 33.07 38.18 -27.59
N THR A 332 33.83 37.42 -26.80
CA THR A 332 33.30 36.39 -25.90
C THR A 332 32.48 36.98 -24.75
N ILE A 333 32.73 38.22 -24.32
CA ILE A 333 32.00 38.85 -23.20
C ILE A 333 30.97 39.88 -23.67
N PHE A 334 31.33 40.76 -24.58
CA PHE A 334 30.48 41.88 -25.00
C PHE A 334 29.85 41.67 -26.37
N GLY A 335 30.29 40.66 -27.14
CA GLY A 335 29.83 40.45 -28.50
C GLY A 335 30.29 41.54 -29.47
N THR A 336 31.29 42.34 -29.10
CA THR A 336 31.78 43.47 -29.91
C THR A 336 33.16 43.17 -30.50
N THR A 337 33.35 43.55 -31.77
CA THR A 337 34.65 43.53 -32.47
C THR A 337 34.93 44.90 -33.06
N THR A 338 36.20 45.30 -33.09
CA THR A 338 36.67 46.53 -33.72
C THR A 338 37.28 46.27 -35.11
N SER A 339 37.46 45.01 -35.51
CA SER A 339 38.11 44.67 -36.78
C SER A 339 37.19 44.91 -37.98
N LYS A 340 37.64 45.76 -38.90
CA LYS A 340 36.85 46.23 -40.05
C LYS A 340 37.08 45.44 -41.35
N ARG A 341 38.07 44.53 -41.41
CA ARG A 341 38.40 43.79 -42.65
C ARG A 341 38.85 42.36 -42.34
N LEU A 342 38.01 41.39 -42.65
CA LEU A 342 38.31 39.97 -42.61
C LEU A 342 38.09 39.35 -44.00
N LEU A 343 38.94 38.41 -44.39
CA LEU A 343 38.74 37.57 -45.58
C LEU A 343 37.42 36.78 -45.47
N PRO A 344 36.73 36.44 -46.56
CA PRO A 344 35.43 35.74 -46.51
C PRO A 344 35.44 34.45 -45.67
N PHE A 345 36.51 33.66 -45.78
CA PHE A 345 36.69 32.45 -44.95
C PHE A 345 36.84 32.75 -43.45
N LEU A 346 37.58 33.82 -43.12
CA LEU A 346 37.73 34.30 -41.75
C LEU A 346 36.41 34.83 -41.18
N GLN A 347 35.60 35.49 -42.01
CA GLN A 347 34.27 35.95 -41.61
C GLN A 347 33.40 34.76 -41.19
N PHE A 348 33.47 33.63 -41.91
CA PHE A 348 32.74 32.42 -41.54
C PHE A 348 33.19 31.85 -40.18
N ILE A 349 34.50 31.72 -39.95
CA ILE A 349 35.04 31.24 -38.67
C ILE A 349 34.66 32.21 -37.54
N PHE A 350 34.79 33.51 -37.79
CA PHE A 350 34.44 34.57 -36.85
C PHE A 350 32.96 34.50 -36.49
N VAL A 351 32.05 34.45 -37.47
CA VAL A 351 30.60 34.34 -37.25
C VAL A 351 30.28 33.05 -36.48
N SER A 352 30.92 31.93 -36.84
CA SER A 352 30.76 30.67 -36.11
C SER A 352 31.19 30.80 -34.65
N TYR A 353 32.29 31.50 -34.37
CA TYR A 353 32.76 31.76 -33.01
C TYR A 353 31.86 32.72 -32.23
N VAL A 354 31.29 33.74 -32.88
CA VAL A 354 30.30 34.64 -32.29
C VAL A 354 29.05 33.86 -31.90
N ILE A 355 28.53 33.01 -32.79
CA ILE A 355 27.39 32.13 -32.50
C ILE A 355 27.72 31.23 -31.30
N TYR A 356 28.90 30.60 -31.30
CA TYR A 356 29.38 29.79 -30.17
C TYR A 356 29.40 30.60 -28.86
N SER A 357 29.93 31.82 -28.88
CA SER A 357 30.02 32.70 -27.72
C SER A 357 28.64 33.06 -27.18
N ILE A 358 27.69 33.42 -28.05
CA ILE A 358 26.29 33.72 -27.68
C ILE A 358 25.65 32.50 -27.00
N HIS A 359 25.85 31.29 -27.53
CA HIS A 359 25.30 30.07 -26.93
C HIS A 359 25.88 29.82 -25.54
N ILE A 360 27.20 29.93 -25.38
CA ILE A 360 27.85 29.74 -24.08
C ILE A 360 27.37 30.79 -23.07
N GLN A 361 27.27 32.06 -23.47
CA GLN A 361 26.75 33.13 -22.63
C GLN A 361 25.29 32.89 -22.22
N ALA A 362 24.42 32.49 -23.16
CA ALA A 362 23.02 32.22 -22.89
C ALA A 362 22.84 31.05 -21.90
N VAL A 363 23.60 29.97 -22.09
CA VAL A 363 23.57 28.83 -21.15
C VAL A 363 24.14 29.22 -19.79
N PHE A 364 25.25 29.97 -19.76
CA PHE A 364 25.87 30.44 -18.52
C PHE A 364 24.91 31.32 -17.72
N THR A 365 24.34 32.34 -18.35
CA THR A 365 23.42 33.29 -17.70
C THR A 365 22.13 32.60 -17.24
N GLY A 366 21.52 31.75 -18.07
CA GLY A 366 20.32 31.00 -17.69
C GLY A 366 20.53 30.08 -16.50
N LYS A 367 21.65 29.33 -16.48
CA LYS A 367 22.01 28.47 -15.35
C LYS A 367 22.39 29.29 -14.11
N LEU A 368 23.16 30.35 -14.26
CA LEU A 368 23.56 31.21 -13.15
C LEU A 368 22.34 31.84 -12.46
N ILE A 369 21.38 32.38 -13.23
CA ILE A 369 20.13 32.93 -12.67
C ILE A 369 19.37 31.85 -11.89
N THR A 370 19.28 30.64 -12.43
CA THR A 370 18.61 29.52 -11.75
C THR A 370 19.30 29.16 -10.44
N LEU A 371 20.63 29.07 -10.44
CA LEU A 371 21.44 28.77 -9.26
C LEU A 371 21.41 29.89 -8.20
N LEU A 372 21.28 31.14 -8.62
CA LEU A 372 21.17 32.29 -7.71
C LEU A 372 19.76 32.46 -7.13
N THR A 373 18.73 32.00 -7.83
CA THR A 373 17.31 32.10 -7.39
C THR A 373 16.83 30.88 -6.62
N ILE A 374 17.39 29.71 -6.90
CA ILE A 374 17.10 28.45 -6.21
C ILE A 374 18.34 28.07 -5.38
N PRO A 375 18.25 28.15 -4.04
CA PRO A 375 19.39 27.82 -3.18
C PRO A 375 19.81 26.37 -3.42
N GLN A 376 21.10 26.18 -3.70
CA GLN A 376 21.68 24.85 -3.77
C GLN A 376 22.12 24.43 -2.38
N PHE A 377 21.85 23.17 -2.05
CA PHE A 377 22.23 22.54 -0.81
C PHE A 377 23.17 21.37 -1.13
N GLU A 378 23.99 20.98 -0.16
CA GLU A 378 24.78 19.75 -0.25
C GLU A 378 23.88 18.54 -0.57
N HIS A 379 24.48 17.52 -1.20
CA HIS A 379 23.73 16.33 -1.62
C HIS A 379 23.06 15.67 -0.41
N GLN A 380 21.73 15.59 -0.46
CA GLN A 380 20.94 14.90 0.55
C GLN A 380 20.77 13.43 0.18
N ILE A 381 20.59 12.59 1.19
CA ILE A 381 20.12 11.23 0.98
C ILE A 381 18.65 11.31 0.56
N GLU A 382 18.43 11.34 -0.76
CA GLU A 382 17.09 11.40 -1.37
C GLU A 382 16.57 10.02 -1.80
N SER A 383 17.41 8.99 -1.68
CA SER A 383 17.10 7.65 -2.15
C SER A 383 17.55 6.60 -1.16
N LEU A 384 16.87 5.46 -1.23
CA LEU A 384 17.24 4.25 -0.52
C LEU A 384 18.69 3.83 -0.86
N GLN A 385 19.16 4.12 -2.08
CA GLN A 385 20.53 3.84 -2.50
C GLN A 385 21.53 4.71 -1.75
N GLY A 386 21.30 6.02 -1.71
CA GLY A 386 22.10 6.93 -0.91
C GLY A 386 22.15 6.51 0.56
N LEU A 387 21.03 6.03 1.12
CA LEU A 387 21.00 5.50 2.48
C LEU A 387 21.83 4.22 2.62
N SER A 388 21.73 3.31 1.65
CA SER A 388 22.50 2.07 1.63
C SER A 388 24.00 2.30 1.51
N GLU A 389 24.41 3.44 0.96
CA GLU A 389 25.80 3.86 0.80
C GLU A 389 26.29 4.75 1.97
N SER A 390 25.39 5.44 2.66
CA SER A 390 25.73 6.27 3.82
C SER A 390 26.25 5.45 5.02
N ASN A 391 27.10 6.00 5.89
CA ASN A 391 27.54 5.27 7.10
C ASN A 391 26.56 5.42 8.28
N ASN A 392 25.34 5.92 8.03
CA ASN A 392 24.39 6.21 9.08
C ASN A 392 23.70 4.93 9.56
N SER A 393 23.59 4.77 10.88
CA SER A 393 22.80 3.69 11.46
C SER A 393 21.31 4.04 11.43
N ILE A 394 20.44 3.05 11.25
CA ILE A 394 19.00 3.25 11.11
C ILE A 394 18.30 2.82 12.38
N VAL A 395 17.71 3.74 13.13
CA VAL A 395 17.00 3.49 14.38
C VAL A 395 15.54 3.17 14.10
N THR A 396 15.02 2.10 14.68
CA THR A 396 13.60 1.75 14.62
C THR A 396 13.12 1.06 15.90
N ASN A 397 11.84 1.23 16.23
CA ASN A 397 11.14 0.43 17.25
C ASN A 397 10.39 -0.77 16.66
N ILE A 398 10.43 -0.96 15.33
CA ILE A 398 9.67 -2.00 14.64
C ILE A 398 10.39 -3.34 14.79
N ARG A 399 10.02 -4.09 15.84
CA ARG A 399 10.66 -5.37 16.20
C ARG A 399 10.75 -6.37 15.06
N ARG A 400 9.75 -6.44 14.16
CA ARG A 400 9.76 -7.33 12.99
C ARG A 400 10.92 -7.06 12.02
N LEU A 401 11.20 -5.78 11.75
CA LEU A 401 12.31 -5.41 10.86
C LEU A 401 13.67 -5.85 11.43
N CYS A 402 13.73 -5.99 12.75
CA CYS A 402 14.91 -6.40 13.52
C CYS A 402 15.05 -7.91 13.66
N SER A 403 13.94 -8.62 13.87
CA SER A 403 13.94 -10.05 14.19
C SER A 403 14.06 -10.93 12.96
N ASP A 404 13.51 -10.49 11.83
CA ASP A 404 13.46 -11.35 10.65
C ASP A 404 14.88 -11.50 10.11
N ASN A 405 15.37 -12.70 9.87
CA ASN A 405 16.59 -12.85 9.08
C ASN A 405 16.26 -12.44 7.64
N PRO A 406 17.13 -11.67 6.95
CA PRO A 406 16.90 -11.39 5.54
C PRO A 406 16.77 -12.71 4.79
N ASP A 407 15.69 -12.87 4.03
CA ASP A 407 15.51 -14.03 3.19
C ASP A 407 16.67 -14.10 2.20
N LYS A 408 17.13 -15.31 1.85
CA LYS A 408 18.22 -15.46 0.87
C LYS A 408 17.89 -14.83 -0.48
N ASN A 409 16.60 -14.70 -0.78
CA ASN A 409 16.05 -14.05 -1.98
C ASN A 409 15.95 -12.52 -1.88
N ASP A 410 16.23 -11.93 -0.71
CA ASP A 410 16.16 -10.48 -0.55
C ASP A 410 17.19 -9.77 -1.41
N ASN A 411 16.79 -8.62 -1.96
CA ASN A 411 17.65 -7.73 -2.73
C ASN A 411 18.95 -7.44 -1.96
N LYS A 412 20.11 -7.46 -2.64
CA LYS A 412 21.42 -7.13 -2.06
C LYS A 412 21.41 -5.79 -1.32
N MET A 413 20.64 -4.83 -1.84
CA MET A 413 20.42 -3.52 -1.23
C MET A 413 19.69 -3.62 0.13
N TYR A 414 18.67 -4.48 0.21
CA TYR A 414 17.92 -4.72 1.45
C TYR A 414 18.82 -5.26 2.55
N ARG A 415 19.67 -6.23 2.21
CA ARG A 415 20.64 -6.78 3.17
C ARG A 415 21.59 -5.71 3.70
N LYS A 416 22.11 -4.83 2.83
CA LYS A 416 23.00 -3.71 3.25
C LYS A 416 22.31 -2.69 4.18
N ILE A 417 21.05 -2.40 3.93
CA ILE A 417 20.27 -1.48 4.78
C ILE A 417 19.95 -2.16 6.10
N LYS A 418 19.59 -3.45 6.05
CA LYS A 418 19.22 -4.22 7.23
C LYS A 418 20.35 -4.35 8.23
N THR A 419 21.58 -4.51 7.77
CA THR A 419 22.76 -4.53 8.64
C THR A 419 23.01 -3.21 9.38
N LYS A 420 22.32 -2.13 9.00
CA LYS A 420 22.40 -0.82 9.67
C LYS A 420 21.27 -0.60 10.67
N PHE A 421 20.27 -1.49 10.75
CA PHE A 421 19.20 -1.32 11.73
C PHE A 421 19.71 -1.50 13.15
N THR A 422 19.43 -0.50 13.98
CA THR A 422 19.60 -0.54 15.43
C THR A 422 18.21 -0.48 16.05
N CYS A 423 17.89 -1.50 16.83
CA CYS A 423 16.54 -1.72 17.29
C CYS A 423 16.42 -1.41 18.76
N TYR A 424 15.51 -0.50 19.07
CA TYR A 424 15.25 -0.05 20.43
C TYR A 424 13.88 -0.55 20.87
N SER A 425 13.75 -0.79 22.17
CA SER A 425 12.41 -0.89 22.76
C SER A 425 11.65 0.42 22.50
N TYR A 426 10.32 0.36 22.52
CA TYR A 426 9.50 1.56 22.30
C TYR A 426 9.87 2.70 23.26
N GLN A 427 10.13 2.38 24.53
CA GLN A 427 10.50 3.37 25.55
C GLN A 427 11.84 4.04 25.24
N GLU A 428 12.86 3.25 24.89
CA GLU A 428 14.18 3.77 24.50
C GLU A 428 14.09 4.59 23.20
N TYR A 429 13.29 4.13 22.24
CA TYR A 429 13.06 4.83 20.99
C TYR A 429 12.37 6.19 21.20
N CYS A 430 11.36 6.25 22.08
CA CYS A 430 10.72 7.50 22.46
C CYS A 430 11.66 8.42 23.26
N HIS A 431 12.47 7.85 24.15
CA HIS A 431 13.48 8.61 24.88
C HIS A 431 14.52 9.19 23.93
N LEU A 432 15.00 8.40 22.97
CA LEU A 432 15.91 8.82 21.91
C LEU A 432 15.27 9.97 21.14
N ILE A 433 14.09 9.78 20.54
CA ILE A 433 13.43 10.84 19.77
C ILE A 433 13.21 12.13 20.58
N ASN A 434 12.90 12.02 21.87
CA ASN A 434 12.68 13.20 22.71
C ASN A 434 13.97 13.82 23.27
N SER A 435 15.11 13.11 23.23
CA SER A 435 16.36 13.66 23.72
C SER A 435 16.93 14.63 22.68
N GLU A 436 17.33 15.83 23.14
CA GLU A 436 18.06 16.77 22.29
C GLU A 436 19.46 16.24 21.93
N GLU A 437 19.91 15.18 22.61
CA GLU A 437 21.21 14.52 22.47
C GLU A 437 21.27 13.46 21.37
N VAL A 438 20.22 13.27 20.55
CA VAL A 438 20.34 12.38 19.37
C VAL A 438 21.33 12.97 18.39
N THR A 439 22.54 12.44 18.50
CA THR A 439 23.74 12.86 17.78
C THR A 439 23.74 12.51 16.29
N ILE A 440 24.73 13.08 15.61
CA ILE A 440 24.96 13.33 14.18
C ILE A 440 24.94 12.13 13.21
N ASN A 441 24.55 10.92 13.62
CA ASN A 441 24.78 9.71 12.80
C ASN A 441 23.61 8.73 12.72
N TYR A 442 22.41 9.15 13.14
CA TYR A 442 21.23 8.30 13.13
C TYR A 442 20.24 8.70 12.05
N THR A 443 19.64 7.67 11.48
CA THR A 443 18.50 7.77 10.58
C THR A 443 17.33 7.09 11.27
N ILE A 444 16.29 7.81 11.61
CA ILE A 444 15.13 7.25 12.29
C ILE A 444 14.10 6.81 11.26
N LEU A 445 13.71 5.55 11.31
CA LEU A 445 12.60 5.01 10.55
C LEU A 445 11.30 5.23 11.33
N VAL A 446 10.44 6.11 10.83
CA VAL A 446 9.20 6.50 11.51
C VAL A 446 8.00 6.42 10.57
N ASP A 447 6.78 6.29 11.12
CA ASP A 447 5.54 6.46 10.35
C ASP A 447 5.32 7.94 9.97
N GLU A 448 4.67 8.21 8.84
CA GLU A 448 4.36 9.57 8.33
C GLU A 448 3.68 10.47 9.36
N ASP A 449 2.69 9.92 10.06
CA ASP A 449 1.90 10.70 11.01
C ASP A 449 2.72 11.04 12.25
N VAL A 450 3.52 10.09 12.74
CA VAL A 450 4.44 10.29 13.88
C VAL A 450 5.50 11.31 13.49
N PHE A 451 6.04 11.20 12.27
CA PHE A 451 7.00 12.16 11.75
C PHE A 451 6.47 13.58 11.80
N GLN A 452 5.27 13.80 11.25
CA GLN A 452 4.68 15.12 11.17
C GLN A 452 4.51 15.74 12.57
N GLN A 453 4.03 14.96 13.52
CA GLN A 453 3.91 15.39 14.92
C GLN A 453 5.25 15.74 15.55
N LEU A 454 6.30 14.95 15.28
CA LEU A 454 7.64 15.22 15.80
C LEU A 454 8.23 16.50 15.21
N CYS A 455 7.94 16.80 13.95
CA CYS A 455 8.38 18.04 13.31
C CYS A 455 7.67 19.27 13.85
N GLU A 456 6.35 19.16 14.05
CA GLU A 456 5.55 20.21 14.67
C GLU A 456 6.04 20.50 16.09
N ARG A 457 6.29 19.45 16.88
CA ARG A 457 6.77 19.58 18.27
C ARG A 457 8.16 20.21 18.34
N SER A 458 9.08 19.78 17.48
CA SER A 458 10.46 20.30 17.50
C SER A 458 10.54 21.76 17.06
N LYS A 459 9.54 22.29 16.34
CA LYS A 459 9.59 23.59 15.63
C LYS A 459 10.79 23.70 14.67
N ARG A 460 11.45 22.58 14.34
CA ARG A 460 12.61 22.52 13.45
C ARG A 460 12.17 22.10 12.05
N LYS A 461 12.99 22.44 11.06
CA LYS A 461 12.82 21.91 9.71
C LYS A 461 13.27 20.46 9.71
N CYS A 462 12.34 19.56 9.45
CA CYS A 462 12.66 18.17 9.25
C CYS A 462 12.94 17.85 7.78
N TYR A 463 13.81 16.87 7.55
CA TYR A 463 14.19 16.40 6.23
C TYR A 463 13.90 14.91 6.12
N TYR A 464 13.12 14.55 5.12
CA TYR A 464 12.68 13.18 4.88
C TYR A 464 12.66 12.88 3.39
N PHE A 465 12.79 11.61 3.07
CA PHE A 465 12.38 11.10 1.77
C PHE A 465 11.44 9.92 1.98
N VAL A 466 10.53 9.73 1.02
CA VAL A 466 9.57 8.63 1.04
C VAL A 466 9.98 7.64 -0.02
N ASP A 467 10.31 6.42 0.39
CA ASP A 467 10.56 5.33 -0.53
C ASP A 467 9.39 4.34 -0.51
N ASN A 468 8.75 4.17 -1.67
CA ASN A 468 7.68 3.21 -1.88
C ASN A 468 8.18 1.87 -2.43
N SER A 469 9.48 1.75 -2.74
CA SER A 469 10.03 0.56 -3.40
C SER A 469 10.30 -0.58 -2.42
N PHE A 470 10.69 -0.25 -1.19
CA PHE A 470 11.15 -1.22 -0.20
C PHE A 470 10.04 -1.73 0.72
N LEU A 471 9.10 -0.84 1.02
CA LEU A 471 8.17 -0.98 2.12
C LEU A 471 6.75 -0.82 1.59
N ARG A 472 5.94 -1.88 1.77
CA ARG A 472 4.58 -1.92 1.25
C ARG A 472 3.73 -0.83 1.91
N THR A 473 2.69 -0.39 1.23
CA THR A 473 1.74 0.55 1.83
C THR A 473 1.11 -0.07 3.07
N ARG A 474 1.33 0.55 4.25
CA ARG A 474 0.65 0.16 5.48
C ARG A 474 -0.85 0.24 5.27
N GLN A 475 -1.51 -0.88 5.50
CA GLN A 475 -2.96 -0.97 5.51
C GLN A 475 -3.39 -1.06 6.97
N VAL A 476 -4.04 -0.01 7.44
CA VAL A 476 -4.78 -0.07 8.69
C VAL A 476 -6.05 -0.88 8.41
N SER A 477 -6.26 -1.95 9.16
CA SER A 477 -7.45 -2.78 9.07
C SER A 477 -8.08 -2.93 10.46
N PHE A 478 -9.40 -3.08 10.48
CA PHE A 478 -10.09 -3.48 11.70
C PHE A 478 -9.90 -4.98 11.87
N SER A 479 -9.34 -5.36 13.02
CA SER A 479 -9.33 -6.76 13.43
C SER A 479 -10.62 -7.05 14.18
N ILE A 480 -11.39 -7.99 13.67
CA ILE A 480 -12.57 -8.53 14.33
C ILE A 480 -12.34 -10.03 14.42
N ASP A 481 -12.95 -10.68 15.41
CA ASP A 481 -13.05 -12.14 15.42
C ASP A 481 -13.41 -12.62 13.99
N PRO A 482 -12.58 -13.48 13.37
CA PRO A 482 -12.77 -13.90 11.98
C PRO A 482 -14.13 -14.57 11.73
N PHE A 483 -14.83 -14.97 12.79
CA PHE A 483 -16.15 -15.56 12.75
C PHE A 483 -17.28 -14.61 13.16
N SER A 484 -16.98 -13.35 13.41
CA SER A 484 -17.98 -12.34 13.69
C SER A 484 -18.82 -12.07 12.45
N TYR A 485 -20.15 -12.15 12.61
CA TYR A 485 -21.12 -11.81 11.59
C TYR A 485 -21.02 -10.36 11.12
N PHE A 486 -20.46 -9.48 11.96
CA PHE A 486 -20.23 -8.08 11.64
C PHE A 486 -19.16 -7.88 10.57
N THR A 487 -18.27 -8.85 10.33
CA THR A 487 -17.14 -8.68 9.39
C THR A 487 -17.62 -8.29 8.00
N VAL A 488 -18.70 -8.90 7.52
CA VAL A 488 -19.27 -8.65 6.19
C VAL A 488 -19.86 -7.24 6.12
N THR A 489 -20.69 -6.90 7.10
CA THR A 489 -21.36 -5.62 7.20
C THR A 489 -20.38 -4.47 7.40
N LEU A 490 -19.36 -4.68 8.23
CA LEU A 490 -18.31 -3.72 8.50
C LEU A 490 -17.44 -3.49 7.26
N ASN A 491 -17.08 -4.54 6.52
CA ASN A 491 -16.38 -4.38 5.25
C ASN A 491 -17.21 -3.58 4.24
N GLU A 492 -18.52 -3.85 4.15
CA GLU A 492 -19.41 -3.09 3.27
C GLU A 492 -19.55 -1.63 3.70
N ILE A 493 -19.66 -1.36 5.01
CA ILE A 493 -19.65 0.01 5.55
C ILE A 493 -18.34 0.70 5.22
N ILE A 494 -17.19 0.07 5.46
CA ILE A 494 -15.87 0.64 5.14
C ILE A 494 -15.76 0.96 3.66
N ILE A 495 -16.19 0.05 2.78
CA ILE A 495 -16.19 0.28 1.33
C ILE A 495 -17.06 1.50 1.01
N ARG A 496 -18.26 1.61 1.56
CA ARG A 496 -19.13 2.78 1.36
C ARG A 496 -18.54 4.07 1.93
N LEU A 497 -17.81 4.01 3.05
CA LEU A 497 -17.09 5.16 3.62
C LEU A 497 -15.90 5.61 2.74
N ILE A 498 -15.24 4.67 2.08
CA ILE A 498 -14.20 4.93 1.09
C ILE A 498 -14.83 5.55 -0.17
N GLU A 499 -15.85 4.90 -0.74
CA GLU A 499 -16.53 5.30 -1.97
C GLU A 499 -17.23 6.66 -1.86
N SER A 500 -17.83 6.96 -0.71
CA SER A 500 -18.42 8.28 -0.44
C SER A 500 -17.37 9.41 -0.33
N GLY A 501 -16.09 9.07 -0.23
CA GLY A 501 -15.02 10.05 -0.03
C GLY A 501 -14.99 10.64 1.38
N LEU A 502 -15.80 10.14 2.32
CA LEU A 502 -15.83 10.65 3.69
C LEU A 502 -14.47 10.50 4.37
N LEU A 503 -13.79 9.37 4.18
CA LEU A 503 -12.42 9.17 4.67
C LEU A 503 -11.43 10.18 4.07
N LYS A 504 -11.60 10.52 2.78
CA LYS A 504 -10.79 11.55 2.13
C LYS A 504 -11.06 12.93 2.73
N GLN A 505 -12.31 13.24 3.07
CA GLN A 505 -12.68 14.50 3.73
C GLN A 505 -12.13 14.58 5.16
N VAL A 506 -12.25 13.51 5.95
CA VAL A 506 -11.66 13.41 7.29
C VAL A 506 -10.16 13.59 7.23
N LYS A 507 -9.50 12.88 6.30
CA LYS A 507 -8.08 13.05 5.99
C LYS A 507 -7.75 14.50 5.64
N ALA A 508 -8.52 15.14 4.76
CA ALA A 508 -8.28 16.52 4.36
C ALA A 508 -8.46 17.53 5.52
N ARG A 509 -9.41 17.31 6.44
CA ARG A 509 -9.57 18.17 7.63
C ARG A 509 -8.40 18.03 8.60
N TYR A 510 -7.95 16.80 8.83
CA TYR A 510 -6.77 16.54 9.64
C TYR A 510 -5.51 17.14 9.00
N ASP A 511 -5.29 16.87 7.71
CA ASP A 511 -4.17 17.41 6.95
C ASP A 511 -4.25 18.94 6.87
N TYR A 512 -5.43 19.56 6.76
CA TYR A 512 -5.59 21.02 6.74
C TYR A 512 -5.02 21.67 8.00
N ASN A 513 -5.35 21.12 9.17
CA ASN A 513 -4.83 21.63 10.44
C ASN A 513 -3.30 21.52 10.50
N ASN A 514 -2.72 20.48 9.89
CA ASN A 514 -1.28 20.23 9.95
C ASN A 514 -0.49 20.86 8.77
N THR A 515 -1.13 21.15 7.63
CA THR A 515 -0.50 21.79 6.45
C THR A 515 -0.07 23.23 6.70
N LEU A 516 -0.55 23.86 7.77
CA LEU A 516 -0.02 25.14 8.23
C LEU A 516 1.50 25.07 8.51
N TYR A 517 2.04 23.88 8.75
CA TYR A 517 3.45 23.68 9.14
C TYR A 517 4.30 22.89 8.13
N SER A 518 3.71 22.13 7.19
CA SER A 518 4.44 21.04 6.51
C SER A 518 4.91 21.26 5.08
N THR A 519 4.70 22.43 4.45
CA THR A 519 5.27 22.67 3.10
C THR A 519 6.40 23.69 3.13
N VAL A 520 7.52 23.30 3.74
CA VAL A 520 8.81 23.92 3.40
C VAL A 520 9.16 23.48 1.99
N SER A 521 8.55 24.11 0.99
CA SER A 521 8.92 23.85 -0.40
C SER A 521 10.36 24.31 -0.60
N PHE A 522 11.28 23.36 -0.77
CA PHE A 522 12.68 23.62 -1.13
C PHE A 522 12.81 24.46 -2.41
N ASN A 523 11.76 24.44 -3.23
CA ASN A 523 11.64 25.19 -4.47
C ASN A 523 11.00 26.58 -4.32
N LYS A 524 10.87 27.11 -3.10
CA LYS A 524 10.41 28.49 -2.94
C LYS A 524 11.46 29.43 -3.52
N LYS A 525 11.17 29.95 -4.72
CA LYS A 525 11.99 30.96 -5.43
C LYS A 525 12.37 32.06 -4.45
N GLN A 526 13.66 32.23 -4.18
CA GLN A 526 14.14 33.31 -3.33
C GLN A 526 14.25 34.58 -4.17
N LYS A 527 13.83 35.73 -3.60
CA LYS A 527 14.10 37.02 -4.22
C LYS A 527 15.62 37.24 -4.23
N LEU A 528 16.16 37.57 -5.40
CA LEU A 528 17.58 37.87 -5.54
C LEU A 528 17.93 39.04 -4.62
N SER A 529 18.93 38.83 -3.76
CA SER A 529 19.43 39.86 -2.83
C SER A 529 20.91 40.13 -3.09
N LEU A 530 21.42 41.29 -2.64
CA LEU A 530 22.82 41.67 -2.84
C LEU A 530 23.81 40.61 -2.33
N LYS A 531 23.44 39.84 -1.29
CA LYS A 531 24.24 38.71 -0.79
C LYS A 531 24.58 37.73 -1.92
N HIS A 532 23.61 37.40 -2.77
CA HIS A 532 23.80 36.47 -3.89
C HIS A 532 24.80 36.97 -4.94
N LEU A 533 24.94 38.29 -5.09
CA LEU A 533 25.86 38.92 -6.06
C LEU A 533 27.22 39.26 -5.45
N TYR A 534 27.40 39.11 -4.13
CA TYR A 534 28.65 39.42 -3.42
C TYR A 534 29.90 38.76 -4.05
N PRO A 535 29.89 37.46 -4.42
CA PRO A 535 30.99 36.84 -5.15
C PRO A 535 31.46 37.62 -6.38
N ILE A 536 30.52 38.10 -7.17
CA ILE A 536 30.80 38.79 -8.45
C ILE A 536 31.51 40.11 -8.18
N PHE A 537 31.06 40.87 -7.17
CA PHE A 537 31.72 42.12 -6.76
C PHE A 537 33.12 41.88 -6.22
N VAL A 538 33.34 40.80 -5.47
CA VAL A 538 34.67 40.44 -4.97
C VAL A 538 35.62 40.10 -6.13
N PHE A 539 35.17 39.31 -7.11
CA PHE A 539 35.97 39.01 -8.31
C PHE A 539 36.30 40.27 -9.11
N TRP A 540 35.33 41.17 -9.27
CA TRP A 540 35.53 42.44 -9.96
C TRP A 540 36.54 43.35 -9.24
N ALA A 541 36.39 43.51 -7.92
CA ALA A 541 37.31 44.31 -7.09
C ALA A 541 38.73 43.73 -7.10
N PHE A 542 38.86 42.40 -7.03
CA PHE A 542 40.13 41.71 -7.16
C PHE A 542 40.79 41.96 -8.52
N GLY A 543 40.01 41.91 -9.60
CA GLY A 543 40.49 42.23 -10.95
C GLY A 543 41.01 43.66 -11.06
N LEU A 544 40.25 44.65 -10.55
CA LEU A 544 40.68 46.05 -10.53
C LEU A 544 41.97 46.25 -9.73
N PHE A 545 42.08 45.59 -8.58
CA PHE A 545 43.30 45.64 -7.77
C PHE A 545 44.50 45.09 -8.53
N LEU A 546 44.35 43.95 -9.20
CA LEU A 546 45.41 43.37 -10.04
C LEU A 546 45.82 44.29 -11.20
N SER A 547 44.85 44.89 -11.88
CA SER A 547 45.11 45.87 -12.94
C SER A 547 45.88 47.08 -12.41
N PHE A 548 45.53 47.58 -11.22
CA PHE A 548 46.24 48.67 -10.57
C PHE A 548 47.70 48.30 -10.25
N VAL A 549 47.94 47.09 -9.72
CA VAL A 549 49.30 46.60 -9.43
C VAL A 549 50.14 46.50 -10.70
N VAL A 550 49.58 45.96 -11.79
CA VAL A 550 50.29 45.88 -13.08
C VAL A 550 50.62 47.28 -13.60
N PHE A 551 49.67 48.20 -13.55
CA PHE A 551 49.88 49.59 -13.97
C PHE A 551 51.01 50.27 -13.19
N VAL A 552 51.04 50.11 -11.85
CA VAL A 552 52.14 50.63 -11.02
C VAL A 552 53.46 49.96 -11.39
N GLY A 553 53.47 48.66 -11.64
CA GLY A 553 54.65 47.93 -12.12
C GLY A 553 55.18 48.46 -13.45
N GLU A 554 54.30 48.72 -14.42
CA GLU A 554 54.66 49.31 -15.71
C GLU A 554 55.24 50.72 -15.57
N LEU A 555 54.66 51.54 -14.70
CA LEU A 555 55.19 52.87 -14.38
C LEU A 555 56.61 52.79 -13.79
N LEU A 556 56.85 51.86 -12.86
CA LEU A 556 58.17 51.65 -12.27
C LEU A 556 59.19 51.18 -13.31
N VAL A 557 58.84 50.22 -14.16
CA VAL A 557 59.73 49.76 -15.24
C VAL A 557 60.02 50.86 -16.25
N SER A 558 59.00 51.63 -16.62
CA SER A 558 59.12 52.75 -17.57
C SER A 558 60.08 53.83 -17.05
N THR A 559 59.92 54.22 -15.78
CA THR A 559 60.80 55.21 -15.13
C THR A 559 62.24 54.72 -15.00
N ILE A 560 62.47 53.45 -14.69
CA ILE A 560 63.82 52.84 -14.66
C ILE A 560 64.44 52.85 -16.05
N LYS A 561 63.68 52.45 -17.09
CA LYS A 561 64.16 52.42 -18.47
C LYS A 561 64.54 53.81 -18.98
N GLN A 562 63.75 54.83 -18.66
CA GLN A 562 64.06 56.22 -19.01
C GLN A 562 65.36 56.70 -18.34
N LYS A 563 65.56 56.40 -17.06
CA LYS A 563 66.81 56.74 -16.36
C LYS A 563 68.02 56.02 -16.95
N TYR A 564 67.86 54.78 -17.39
CA TYR A 564 68.95 54.02 -18.00
C TYR A 564 69.32 54.56 -19.39
N GLN A 565 68.36 55.08 -20.17
CA GLN A 565 68.63 55.68 -21.48
C GLN A 565 69.25 57.08 -21.41
N GLN A 566 69.18 57.75 -20.25
CA GLN A 566 69.79 59.07 -20.01
C GLN A 566 71.23 58.98 -19.51
N LYS A 567 71.68 57.80 -19.07
CA LYS A 567 73.08 57.51 -18.77
C LYS A 567 73.73 56.90 -20.00
#